data_AF-A0A1C6AVC7-F1
#
_entry.id   AF-A0A1C6AVC7-F1
#
_cell.length_a   1.000
_cell.length_b   1.000
_cell.length_c   1.000
_cell.angle_alpha   90.00
_cell.angle_beta   90.00
_cell.angle_gamma   90.00
#
_symmetry.space_group_name_H-M   'P 1'
#
loop_
_entity.id
_entity.type
_entity.pdbx_description
1 polymer ?
#
loop_
_entity_poly.entity_id
_entity_poly.type
_entity_poly.pdbx_seq_one_letter_code
_entity_poly.pdbx_strand_id
1 'polypeptide(L)' 'MEHIWEADANPFSNAVRMHISSLRKKLRKRLGHNPIQTKVGRGYRLAGEETA' A
#
# COMPACT_ATOMS: atom_id res chain seq x y z
N MET A 1 5.03 19.50 -7.17
CA MET A 1 3.95 18.57 -6.82
C MET A 1 4.26 17.26 -7.51
N GLU A 2 4.66 16.25 -6.75
CA GLU A 2 5.19 14.98 -7.25
C GLU A 2 4.02 14.12 -7.75
N HIS A 3 3.94 13.89 -9.06
CA HIS A 3 2.96 13.02 -9.70
C HIS A 3 3.25 11.55 -9.31
N ILE A 4 2.54 11.03 -8.31
CA ILE A 4 2.62 9.62 -7.88
C ILE A 4 1.86 8.68 -8.86
N TRP A 5 1.35 9.23 -9.96
CA TRP A 5 0.46 8.57 -10.93
C TRP A 5 1.12 8.23 -12.26
N GLU A 6 2.44 8.15 -12.30
CA GLU A 6 3.09 7.50 -13.44
C GLU A 6 2.82 6.00 -13.31
N ALA A 7 2.27 5.38 -14.35
CA ALA A 7 2.04 3.93 -14.43
C ALA A 7 3.33 3.10 -14.20
N ASP A 8 4.49 3.76 -14.23
CA ASP A 8 5.82 3.22 -13.96
C ASP A 8 6.30 3.39 -12.50
N ALA A 9 5.45 3.89 -11.59
CA ALA A 9 5.81 4.01 -10.18
C ALA A 9 6.17 2.63 -9.62
N ASN A 10 7.47 2.37 -9.47
CA ASN A 10 7.98 1.10 -9.00
C ASN A 10 7.36 0.81 -7.61
N PRO A 11 6.47 -0.20 -7.48
CA PRO A 11 5.79 -0.49 -6.22
C PRO A 11 6.78 -1.01 -5.16
N PHE A 12 8.01 -1.33 -5.58
CA PHE A 12 9.10 -1.74 -4.72
C PHE A 12 10.08 -0.63 -4.38
N SER A 13 9.87 0.61 -4.83
CA SER A 13 10.71 1.75 -4.46
C SER A 13 10.67 2.03 -2.95
N ASN A 14 11.77 2.56 -2.41
CA ASN A 14 11.86 2.91 -0.99
C ASN A 14 10.82 3.97 -0.59
N ALA A 15 10.56 4.95 -1.47
CA ALA A 15 9.53 5.96 -1.25
C ALA A 15 8.16 5.31 -1.06
N VAL A 16 7.73 4.41 -1.96
CA VAL A 16 6.43 3.71 -1.82
C VAL A 16 6.37 2.90 -0.52
N ARG A 17 7.43 2.15 -0.19
CA ARG A 17 7.49 1.37 1.07
C ARG A 17 7.33 2.24 2.32
N MET A 18 7.94 3.41 2.35
CA MET A 18 7.82 4.36 3.46
C MET A 18 6.39 4.91 3.58
N HIS A 19 5.79 5.32 2.47
CA HIS A 19 4.40 5.81 2.45
C HIS A 19 3.41 4.73 2.88
N ILE A 20 3.57 3.49 2.39
CA ILE A 20 2.77 2.34 2.83
C ILE A 20 2.95 2.09 4.33
N SER A 21 4.17 2.18 4.86
CA SER A 21 4.42 1.99 6.30
C SER A 21 3.70 3.04 7.16
N SER A 22 3.74 4.31 6.73
CA SER A 22 2.99 5.40 7.39
C SER A 22 1.49 5.17 7.33
N LEU A 23 0.97 4.76 6.17
CA LEU A 23 -0.44 4.46 5.97
C LEU A 23 -0.91 3.30 6.86
N ARG A 24 -0.15 2.20 6.93
CA ARG A 24 -0.45 1.06 7.82
C ARG A 24 -0.58 1.49 9.28
N LYS A 25 0.29 2.39 9.76
CA LYS A 25 0.21 2.93 11.14
C LYS A 25 -1.08 3.73 11.35
N LYS A 26 -1.43 4.61 10.41
CA LYS A 26 -2.67 5.41 10.48
C LYS A 26 -3.92 4.53 10.49
N LEU A 27 -3.96 3.51 9.62
CA LEU A 27 -5.08 2.58 9.51
C LEU A 27 -5.21 1.71 10.77
N ARG A 28 -4.12 1.16 11.31
CA ARG A 28 -4.16 0.41 12.58
C ARG A 28 -4.72 1.26 13.73
N LYS A 29 -4.36 2.54 13.80
CA LYS A 29 -4.87 3.45 14.83
C LYS A 29 -6.38 3.69 14.72
N ARG A 30 -6.95 3.63 13.51
CA ARG A 30 -8.37 3.94 13.25
C ARG A 30 -9.26 2.70 13.19
N LEU A 31 -8.75 1.60 12.65
CA LEU A 31 -9.51 0.37 12.36
C LEU A 31 -9.19 -0.77 13.34
N GLY A 32 -8.14 -0.65 14.17
CA GLY A 32 -7.68 -1.73 15.05
C GLY A 32 -6.88 -2.83 14.33
N HIS A 33 -6.88 -2.86 13.00
CA HIS A 33 -6.10 -3.80 12.20
C HIS A 33 -5.44 -3.14 10.99
N ASN A 34 -4.56 -3.87 10.31
CA ASN A 34 -3.96 -3.43 9.06
C ASN A 34 -4.67 -4.10 7.86
N PRO A 35 -5.39 -3.34 7.01
CA PRO A 35 -6.06 -3.91 5.85
C PRO A 35 -5.15 -4.06 4.63
N ILE A 36 -3.92 -3.52 4.63
CA ILE A 36 -3.03 -3.58 3.47
C ILE A 36 -2.24 -4.89 3.48
N GLN A 37 -2.32 -5.65 2.40
CA GLN A 37 -1.56 -6.88 2.16
C GLN A 37 -0.44 -6.63 1.15
N THR A 38 0.69 -7.30 1.35
CA THR A 38 1.80 -7.30 0.39
C THR A 38 1.68 -8.54 -0.49
N LYS A 39 1.65 -8.37 -1.81
CA LYS A 39 1.74 -9.45 -2.79
C LYS A 39 3.12 -9.42 -3.42
N VAL A 40 3.94 -10.43 -3.08
CA VAL A 40 5.32 -10.55 -3.59
C VAL A 40 5.31 -10.50 -5.12
N GLY A 41 6.19 -9.68 -5.70
CA GLY A 41 6.28 -9.48 -7.15
C GLY A 41 5.13 -8.68 -7.79
N ARG A 42 4.14 -8.23 -7.02
CA ARG A 42 2.95 -7.52 -7.52
C ARG A 42 2.65 -6.19 -6.82
N GLY A 43 3.18 -5.98 -5.62
CA GLY A 43 2.98 -4.74 -4.85
C GLY A 43 2.06 -4.94 -3.65
N TYR A 44 1.04 -4.09 -3.51
CA TYR A 44 0.14 -4.07 -2.35
C TYR A 44 -1.33 -4.12 -2.78
N ARG A 45 -2.20 -4.70 -1.95
CA ARG A 45 -3.66 -4.75 -2.14
C ARG A 45 -4.40 -4.57 -0.82
N LEU A 46 -5.70 -4.29 -0.84
CA LEU A 46 -6.53 -4.31 0.36
C LEU A 46 -7.05 -5.73 0.66
N ALA A 47 -7.17 -6.06 1.93
CA ALA A 47 -7.83 -7.28 2.39
C ALA A 47 -9.33 -7.17 2.07
N GLY A 48 -9.88 -8.16 1.37
CA GLY A 48 -11.27 -8.15 0.89
C GLY A 48 -11.43 -7.73 -0.58
N GLU A 49 -10.38 -7.23 -1.23
CA GLU A 49 -10.32 -7.17 -2.70
C GLU A 49 -9.96 -8.55 -3.26
N GLU A 50 -10.95 -9.42 -3.17
CA GLU A 50 -11.10 -10.65 -3.95
C GLU A 50 -12.56 -10.69 -4.35
N THR A 51 -12.88 -10.02 -5.46
CA THR A 51 -14.17 -10.25 -6.12
C THR A 51 -14.16 -11.67 -6.67
N ALA A 52 -15.24 -12.37 -6.33
CA ALA A 52 -15.83 -13.50 -7.04
C ALA A 52 -15.53 -13.56 -8.55
#